data_AF-A0A166U909-F1
#
_entry.id   AF-A0A166U909-F1
#
_cell.length_a   1.000
_cell.length_b   1.000
_cell.length_c   1.000
_cell.angle_alpha   90.00
_cell.angle_beta   90.00
_cell.angle_gamma   90.00
#
_symmetry.space_group_name_H-M   'P 1'
#
loop_
_entity.id
_entity.type
_entity.pdbx_description
1 polymer ?
#
loop_
_entity_poly.entity_id
_entity_poly.type
_entity_poly.pdbx_seq_one_letter_code
_entity_poly.pdbx_strand_id
1 'polypeptide(L)'
;MPAWLDKTHQYAQVRNEAEAGEETPARKSRLRHYWQCGRIHLFYVFLLILVASISRYTLPSKAQHEYYGDEPVKTELRLSTVPKTFELDLNYAMPPSREVNEAWASLFPKEGGFFKHPKLAPQKSCIAVFHQLHCLDMIRQALYEARPDMIEQAHNGSNPADPHSDHGTTHDHNHAHDMYHIGHCFDLIRQSITCKPDLTIEVGDPAVGGVTGFGTEHRCVNWQQLMNWMRDNE
;
A
#
# COMPACT_ATOMS: atom_id res chain seq x y z
N MET A 1 -95.80 25.05 -42.03
CA MET A 1 -94.86 25.81 -41.18
C MET A 1 -95.32 27.28 -41.15
N PRO A 2 -95.15 28.08 -40.08
CA PRO A 2 -94.83 27.73 -38.67
C PRO A 2 -95.59 28.54 -37.57
N ALA A 3 -95.47 28.01 -36.34
CA ALA A 3 -95.23 28.66 -35.02
C ALA A 3 -96.32 29.42 -34.21
N TRP A 4 -96.21 29.20 -32.88
CA TRP A 4 -96.78 29.90 -31.70
C TRP A 4 -98.23 29.47 -31.34
N LEU A 5 -98.65 29.13 -30.12
CA LEU A 5 -98.26 29.36 -28.72
C LEU A 5 -99.06 28.33 -27.86
N ASP A 6 -98.52 27.82 -26.74
CA ASP A 6 -99.25 27.95 -25.47
C ASP A 6 -98.33 27.77 -24.24
N LYS A 7 -98.56 28.61 -23.23
CA LYS A 7 -97.84 28.69 -21.96
C LYS A 7 -98.66 27.97 -20.88
N THR A 8 -98.05 27.58 -19.77
CA THR A 8 -98.44 28.08 -18.44
C THR A 8 -97.53 27.55 -17.32
N HIS A 9 -97.28 28.43 -16.36
CA HIS A 9 -96.59 28.18 -15.10
C HIS A 9 -97.58 27.73 -14.02
N GLN A 10 -97.15 26.87 -13.10
CA GLN A 10 -97.73 26.77 -11.76
C GLN A 10 -96.63 26.42 -10.73
N TYR A 11 -96.62 27.14 -9.61
CA TYR A 11 -95.77 26.90 -8.43
C TYR A 11 -96.65 26.62 -7.21
N ALA A 12 -95.99 26.09 -6.16
CA ALA A 12 -96.42 25.79 -4.77
C ALA A 12 -96.79 24.30 -4.55
N GLN A 13 -96.41 23.62 -3.46
CA GLN A 13 -96.15 24.07 -2.10
C GLN A 13 -95.26 23.07 -1.30
N VAL A 14 -94.70 23.58 -0.20
CA VAL A 14 -93.79 23.01 0.81
C VAL A 14 -94.42 21.84 1.61
N ARG A 15 -93.62 20.83 2.03
CA ARG A 15 -93.35 20.44 3.45
C ARG A 15 -92.79 19.01 3.64
N ASN A 16 -91.93 18.90 4.65
CA ASN A 16 -91.20 17.76 5.23
C ASN A 16 -91.98 16.45 5.40
N GLU A 17 -91.28 15.32 5.20
CA GLU A 17 -91.29 14.06 5.99
C GLU A 17 -90.33 13.09 5.27
N ALA A 18 -89.19 12.73 5.89
CA ALA A 18 -88.99 11.55 6.74
C ALA A 18 -88.33 10.39 5.96
N GLU A 19 -87.18 9.96 6.51
CA GLU A 19 -86.57 8.62 6.47
C GLU A 19 -86.10 7.93 5.17
N ALA A 20 -84.99 7.22 5.38
CA ALA A 20 -84.54 5.98 4.74
C ALA A 20 -83.63 6.02 3.49
N GLY A 21 -82.39 5.57 3.72
CA GLY A 21 -81.70 4.63 2.83
C GLY A 21 -80.76 5.23 1.77
N GLU A 22 -79.46 4.95 1.89
CA GLU A 22 -78.75 3.99 1.00
C GLU A 22 -77.21 4.21 1.07
N GLU A 23 -76.51 3.34 1.81
CA GLU A 23 -75.03 3.24 1.74
C GLU A 23 -74.61 2.64 0.39
N THR A 24 -73.78 3.35 -0.38
CA THR A 24 -73.28 2.91 -1.69
C THR A 24 -71.95 2.11 -1.59
N PRO A 25 -71.86 0.90 -2.20
CA PRO A 25 -70.69 0.00 -2.11
C PRO A 25 -69.47 0.41 -2.97
N ALA A 26 -69.62 1.38 -3.87
CA ALA A 26 -68.59 1.76 -4.86
C ALA A 26 -67.39 2.54 -4.28
N ARG A 27 -67.59 3.31 -3.20
CA ARG A 27 -66.53 4.15 -2.59
C ARG A 27 -65.52 3.33 -1.77
N LYS A 28 -65.97 2.28 -1.09
CA LYS A 28 -65.11 1.36 -0.32
C LYS A 28 -64.16 0.58 -1.25
N SER A 29 -64.60 0.23 -2.47
CA SER A 29 -63.82 -0.50 -3.47
C SER A 29 -62.61 0.29 -4.01
N ARG A 30 -62.81 1.56 -4.40
CA ARG A 30 -61.73 2.42 -4.92
C ARG A 30 -60.66 2.72 -3.87
N LEU A 31 -61.05 3.00 -2.63
CA LEU A 31 -60.12 3.19 -1.52
C LEU A 31 -59.28 1.94 -1.24
N ARG A 32 -59.89 0.74 -1.32
CA ARG A 32 -59.19 -0.54 -1.18
C ARG A 32 -58.16 -0.76 -2.28
N HIS A 33 -58.49 -0.38 -3.52
CA HIS A 33 -57.59 -0.47 -4.67
C HIS A 33 -56.39 0.49 -4.54
N TYR A 34 -56.62 1.75 -4.16
CA TYR A 34 -55.52 2.70 -3.90
C TYR A 34 -54.62 2.27 -2.72
N TRP A 35 -55.20 1.69 -1.67
CA TRP A 35 -54.44 1.11 -0.55
C TRP A 35 -53.59 -0.09 -0.98
N GLN A 36 -54.12 -0.95 -1.86
CA GLN A 36 -53.39 -2.09 -2.41
C GLN A 36 -52.24 -1.63 -3.32
N CYS A 37 -52.46 -0.67 -4.22
CA CYS A 37 -51.39 -0.09 -5.03
C CYS A 37 -50.30 0.59 -4.16
N GLY A 38 -50.69 1.34 -3.13
CA GLY A 38 -49.74 1.96 -2.19
C GLY A 38 -48.89 0.93 -1.44
N ARG A 39 -49.48 -0.19 -1.01
CA ARG A 39 -48.75 -1.30 -0.36
C ARG A 39 -47.77 -1.98 -1.30
N ILE A 40 -48.12 -2.12 -2.58
CA ILE A 40 -47.24 -2.66 -3.61
C ILE A 40 -46.05 -1.73 -3.84
N HIS A 41 -46.28 -0.42 -3.96
CA HIS A 41 -45.19 0.55 -4.10
C HIS A 41 -44.27 0.59 -2.88
N LEU A 42 -44.82 0.56 -1.66
CA LEU A 42 -44.01 0.50 -0.43
C LEU A 42 -43.18 -0.79 -0.35
N PHE A 43 -43.74 -1.93 -0.77
CA PHE A 43 -43.01 -3.19 -0.84
C PHE A 43 -41.85 -3.12 -1.84
N TYR A 44 -42.07 -2.57 -3.04
CA TYR A 44 -41.00 -2.41 -4.03
C TYR A 44 -39.93 -1.40 -3.59
N VAL A 45 -40.31 -0.30 -2.93
CA VAL A 45 -39.34 0.66 -2.37
C VAL A 45 -38.51 -0.02 -1.28
N PHE A 46 -39.13 -0.78 -0.38
CA PHE A 46 -38.41 -1.53 0.64
C PHE A 46 -37.48 -2.59 0.03
N LEU A 47 -37.95 -3.31 -1.00
CA LEU A 47 -37.14 -4.28 -1.74
C LEU A 47 -35.94 -3.60 -2.41
N LEU A 48 -36.11 -2.43 -3.03
CA LEU A 48 -35.02 -1.68 -3.64
C LEU A 48 -34.01 -1.20 -2.60
N ILE A 49 -34.47 -0.72 -1.44
CA ILE A 49 -33.58 -0.33 -0.33
C ILE A 49 -32.82 -1.55 0.20
N LEU A 50 -33.49 -2.69 0.36
CA LEU A 50 -32.88 -3.95 0.81
C LEU A 50 -31.83 -4.44 -0.19
N VAL A 51 -32.17 -4.47 -1.50
CA VAL A 51 -31.24 -4.84 -2.57
C VAL A 51 -30.05 -3.89 -2.62
N ALA A 52 -30.26 -2.57 -2.52
CA ALA A 52 -29.18 -1.59 -2.49
C ALA A 52 -28.33 -1.67 -1.21
N SER A 53 -28.92 -2.08 -0.09
CA SER A 53 -28.19 -2.33 1.17
C SER A 53 -27.34 -3.58 1.04
N ILE A 54 -27.94 -4.71 0.65
CA ILE A 54 -27.23 -5.99 0.42
C ILE A 54 -26.14 -5.80 -0.62
N SER A 55 -26.40 -5.12 -1.74
CA SER A 55 -25.40 -4.86 -2.79
C SER A 55 -24.21 -4.04 -2.28
N ARG A 56 -24.39 -3.16 -1.28
CA ARG A 56 -23.28 -2.42 -0.66
C ARG A 56 -22.45 -3.30 0.28
N TYR A 57 -23.07 -4.28 0.93
CA TYR A 57 -22.38 -5.26 1.79
C TYR A 57 -21.76 -6.43 1.00
N THR A 58 -22.29 -6.75 -0.18
CA THR A 58 -21.80 -7.84 -1.04
C THR A 58 -20.89 -7.37 -2.15
N LEU A 59 -20.73 -6.06 -2.36
CA LEU A 59 -19.66 -5.52 -3.20
C LEU A 59 -18.35 -6.04 -2.61
N PRO A 60 -17.64 -6.95 -3.31
CA PRO A 60 -16.32 -7.33 -2.88
C PRO A 60 -15.55 -6.01 -2.84
N SER A 61 -14.93 -5.69 -1.70
CA SER A 61 -13.84 -4.72 -1.72
C SER A 61 -12.97 -5.17 -2.88
N LYS A 62 -12.91 -4.37 -3.97
CA LYS A 62 -11.95 -4.64 -5.05
C LYS A 62 -10.66 -4.85 -4.29
N ALA A 63 -10.12 -6.06 -4.31
CA ALA A 63 -8.83 -6.33 -3.71
C ALA A 63 -7.88 -5.39 -4.45
N GLN A 64 -7.65 -4.21 -3.87
CA GLN A 64 -6.72 -3.25 -4.40
C GLN A 64 -5.40 -3.96 -4.19
N HIS A 65 -4.83 -4.44 -5.29
CA HIS A 65 -3.46 -4.92 -5.25
C HIS A 65 -2.62 -3.75 -4.72
N GLU A 66 -2.20 -3.86 -3.47
CA GLU A 66 -1.47 -2.82 -2.79
C GLU A 66 -0.02 -2.91 -3.24
N TYR A 67 0.27 -2.21 -4.33
CA TYR A 67 1.63 -2.08 -4.82
C TYR A 67 2.45 -1.17 -3.88
N TYR A 68 3.72 -1.49 -3.73
CA TYR A 68 4.70 -0.79 -2.90
C TYR A 68 5.15 0.53 -3.54
N GLY A 69 5.45 1.51 -2.69
CA GLY A 69 5.92 2.84 -3.08
C GLY A 69 4.81 3.89 -3.18
N ASP A 70 5.21 5.11 -3.53
CA ASP A 70 4.32 6.26 -3.73
C ASP A 70 4.08 6.51 -5.23
N GLU A 71 3.01 7.25 -5.55
CA GLU A 71 2.77 7.69 -6.93
C GLU A 71 3.83 8.69 -7.40
N PRO A 72 4.25 8.66 -8.68
CA PRO A 72 3.79 7.76 -9.76
C PRO A 72 4.53 6.41 -9.84
N VAL A 73 5.55 6.19 -9.00
CA VAL A 73 6.37 4.97 -9.04
C VAL A 73 5.52 3.73 -8.80
N LYS A 74 4.60 3.78 -7.84
CA LYS A 74 3.67 2.71 -7.49
C LYS A 74 2.90 2.17 -8.70
N THR A 75 2.31 3.05 -9.51
CA THR A 75 1.49 2.65 -10.67
C THR A 75 2.30 2.15 -11.86
N GLU A 76 3.51 2.66 -12.03
CA GLU A 76 4.40 2.29 -13.14
C GLU A 76 5.16 1.00 -12.87
N LEU A 77 5.70 0.79 -11.65
CA LEU A 77 6.49 -0.41 -11.32
C LEU A 77 5.64 -1.59 -10.84
N ARG A 78 4.51 -1.33 -10.16
CA ARG A 78 3.57 -2.36 -9.68
C ARG A 78 4.25 -3.49 -8.87
N LEU A 79 5.08 -3.11 -7.91
CA LEU A 79 5.79 -4.06 -7.05
C LEU A 79 4.87 -4.57 -5.93
N SER A 80 4.72 -5.87 -5.76
CA SER A 80 3.99 -6.45 -4.62
C SER A 80 4.88 -6.53 -3.39
N THR A 81 4.29 -6.41 -2.19
CA THR A 81 4.98 -6.70 -0.93
C THR A 81 4.90 -8.19 -0.60
N VAL A 82 6.01 -8.77 -0.12
CA VAL A 82 6.04 -10.15 0.38
C VAL A 82 6.59 -10.18 1.81
N PRO A 83 6.02 -10.99 2.72
CA PRO A 83 6.58 -11.14 4.05
C PRO A 83 7.93 -11.85 3.96
N LYS A 84 8.94 -11.32 4.65
CA LYS A 84 10.28 -11.89 4.72
C LYS A 84 10.79 -11.80 6.15
N THR A 85 11.21 -12.94 6.69
CA THR A 85 12.00 -13.01 7.92
C THR A 85 13.47 -12.87 7.54
N PHE A 86 14.21 -12.05 8.27
CA PHE A 86 15.66 -11.92 8.08
C PHE A 86 16.38 -13.09 8.75
N GLU A 87 17.26 -13.72 7.98
CA GLU A 87 18.15 -14.78 8.41
C GLU A 87 19.55 -14.39 7.94
N LEU A 88 20.58 -14.67 8.73
CA LEU A 88 21.96 -14.35 8.36
C LEU A 88 22.33 -15.10 7.07
N ASP A 89 22.68 -14.35 6.03
CA ASP A 89 23.15 -14.92 4.77
C ASP A 89 24.67 -14.76 4.66
N LEU A 90 25.38 -15.89 4.82
CA LEU A 90 26.83 -15.93 4.78
C LEU A 90 27.41 -15.51 3.42
N ASN A 91 26.63 -15.58 2.32
CA ASN A 91 27.12 -15.08 1.03
C ASN A 91 27.30 -13.55 1.01
N TYR A 92 26.67 -12.85 1.96
CA TYR A 92 26.80 -11.39 2.11
C TYR A 92 27.52 -10.97 3.39
N ALA A 93 27.67 -11.87 4.36
CA ALA A 93 28.35 -11.61 5.63
C ALA A 93 29.82 -12.04 5.67
N MET A 94 30.25 -12.96 4.80
CA MET A 94 31.65 -13.42 4.80
C MET A 94 32.60 -12.37 4.19
N PRO A 95 33.91 -12.45 4.50
CA PRO A 95 34.91 -11.60 3.86
C PRO A 95 34.95 -11.75 2.34
N PRO A 96 35.56 -10.79 1.62
CA PRO A 96 35.62 -10.81 0.17
C PRO A 96 36.26 -12.10 -0.37
N SER A 97 35.45 -12.92 -1.03
CA SER A 97 35.86 -14.00 -1.90
C SER A 97 35.28 -13.78 -3.29
N ARG A 98 35.62 -14.64 -4.25
CA ARG A 98 34.98 -14.61 -5.56
C ARG A 98 33.45 -14.75 -5.43
N GLU A 99 33.00 -15.72 -4.65
CA GLU A 99 31.59 -16.06 -4.45
C GLU A 99 30.84 -14.93 -3.74
N VAL A 100 31.44 -14.35 -2.69
CA VAL A 100 30.85 -13.21 -1.97
C VAL A 100 30.75 -11.99 -2.87
N ASN A 101 31.80 -11.67 -3.63
CA ASN A 101 31.76 -10.52 -4.55
C ASN A 101 30.77 -10.74 -5.70
N GLU A 102 30.64 -11.97 -6.21
CA GLU A 102 29.60 -12.33 -7.19
C GLU A 102 28.19 -12.20 -6.59
N ALA A 103 27.99 -12.60 -5.33
CA ALA A 103 26.72 -12.44 -4.63
C ALA A 103 26.34 -10.96 -4.48
N TRP A 104 27.27 -10.11 -4.02
CA TRP A 104 27.06 -8.65 -3.94
C TRP A 104 26.77 -8.03 -5.32
N ALA A 105 27.51 -8.43 -6.36
CA ALA A 105 27.28 -7.96 -7.73
C ALA A 105 25.89 -8.38 -8.27
N SER A 106 25.37 -9.54 -7.84
CA SER A 106 24.06 -10.04 -8.29
C SER A 106 22.86 -9.21 -7.81
N LEU A 107 23.06 -8.34 -6.82
CA LEU A 107 22.02 -7.41 -6.31
C LEU A 107 21.69 -6.30 -7.32
N PHE A 108 22.56 -6.08 -8.31
CA PHE A 108 22.41 -4.99 -9.26
C PHE A 108 21.82 -5.50 -10.59
N PRO A 109 20.91 -4.76 -11.22
CA PRO A 109 20.52 -5.05 -12.59
C PRO A 109 21.70 -4.75 -13.52
N LYS A 110 21.60 -5.19 -14.78
CA LYS A 110 22.66 -5.07 -15.79
C LYS A 110 23.31 -3.68 -15.88
N GLU A 111 22.51 -2.62 -15.75
CA GLU A 111 22.97 -1.23 -15.86
C GLU A 111 23.28 -0.59 -14.49
N GLY A 112 23.50 -1.38 -13.44
CA GLY A 112 23.88 -0.91 -12.10
C GLY A 112 22.79 -0.15 -11.34
N GLY A 113 21.55 -0.16 -11.85
CA GLY A 113 20.41 0.59 -11.32
C GLY A 113 20.04 1.81 -12.17
N PHE A 114 20.85 2.15 -13.18
CA PHE A 114 20.55 3.22 -14.11
C PHE A 114 19.52 2.81 -15.16
N PHE A 115 18.57 3.69 -15.45
CA PHE A 115 17.50 3.44 -16.41
C PHE A 115 17.00 4.73 -17.07
N LYS A 116 16.19 4.56 -18.12
CA LYS A 116 15.38 5.61 -18.74
C LYS A 116 13.94 5.14 -18.81
N HIS A 117 13.00 6.01 -18.47
CA HIS A 117 11.58 5.71 -18.51
C HIS A 117 10.78 6.98 -18.86
N PRO A 118 9.86 6.95 -19.85
CA PRO A 118 9.22 8.16 -20.36
C PRO A 118 8.48 8.99 -19.31
N LYS A 119 7.99 8.35 -18.24
CA LYS A 119 7.24 9.02 -17.15
C LYS A 119 8.04 9.24 -15.87
N LEU A 120 8.94 8.31 -15.53
CA LEU A 120 9.62 8.32 -14.23
C LEU A 120 11.02 8.94 -14.35
N ALA A 121 11.69 8.71 -15.47
CA ALA A 121 13.07 9.10 -15.71
C ALA A 121 13.24 9.49 -17.20
N PRO A 122 12.79 10.68 -17.62
CA PRO A 122 12.93 11.15 -19.00
C PRO A 122 14.41 11.23 -19.44
N GLN A 123 15.31 11.46 -18.50
CA GLN A 123 16.75 11.35 -18.67
C GLN A 123 17.30 10.11 -17.96
N LYS A 124 18.58 9.78 -18.20
CA LYS A 124 19.23 8.65 -17.50
C LYS A 124 19.26 8.98 -16.01
N SER A 125 18.64 8.13 -15.21
CA SER A 125 18.49 8.29 -13.76
C SER A 125 18.75 6.96 -13.07
N CYS A 126 18.93 6.96 -11.75
CA CYS A 126 19.09 5.77 -10.93
C CYS A 126 17.93 5.66 -9.93
N ILE A 127 17.54 4.43 -9.56
CA ILE A 127 16.67 4.24 -8.39
C ILE A 127 17.55 4.26 -7.14
N ALA A 128 17.21 5.08 -6.15
CA ALA A 128 18.02 5.36 -4.96
C ALA A 128 18.51 4.09 -4.24
N VAL A 129 17.68 3.05 -4.13
CA VAL A 129 18.08 1.76 -3.53
C VAL A 129 19.37 1.17 -4.13
N PHE A 130 19.59 1.29 -5.44
CA PHE A 130 20.80 0.76 -6.07
C PHE A 130 22.01 1.62 -5.77
N HIS A 131 21.83 2.94 -5.66
CA HIS A 131 22.90 3.82 -5.21
C HIS A 131 23.27 3.54 -3.73
N GLN A 132 22.28 3.30 -2.87
CA GLN A 132 22.49 2.91 -1.47
C GLN A 132 23.26 1.59 -1.35
N LEU A 133 22.89 0.57 -2.13
CA LEU A 133 23.61 -0.70 -2.18
C LEU A 133 25.04 -0.54 -2.71
N HIS A 134 25.25 0.29 -3.74
CA HIS A 134 26.57 0.59 -4.26
C HIS A 134 27.47 1.21 -3.19
N CYS A 135 26.97 2.21 -2.47
CA CYS A 135 27.70 2.84 -1.37
C CYS A 135 28.01 1.84 -0.24
N LEU A 136 27.05 0.98 0.13
CA LEU A 136 27.26 -0.05 1.15
C LEU A 136 28.38 -1.03 0.73
N ASP A 137 28.36 -1.48 -0.53
CA ASP A 137 29.37 -2.39 -1.05
C ASP A 137 30.75 -1.72 -1.17
N MET A 138 30.81 -0.45 -1.56
CA MET A 138 32.06 0.33 -1.53
C MET A 138 32.65 0.41 -0.13
N ILE A 139 31.83 0.68 0.89
CA ILE A 139 32.27 0.74 2.30
C ILE A 139 32.77 -0.62 2.75
N ARG A 140 32.06 -1.70 2.39
CA ARG A 140 32.48 -3.08 2.67
C ARG A 140 33.86 -3.37 2.08
N GLN A 141 34.07 -3.09 0.79
CA GLN A 141 35.34 -3.31 0.12
C GLN A 141 36.47 -2.49 0.76
N ALA A 142 36.26 -1.19 0.96
CA ALA A 142 37.24 -0.30 1.58
C ALA A 142 37.63 -0.75 3.01
N LEU A 143 36.69 -1.27 3.79
CA LEU A 143 36.98 -1.79 5.12
C LEU A 143 37.94 -2.99 5.07
N TYR A 144 37.65 -3.97 4.21
CA TYR A 144 38.48 -5.16 4.10
C TYR A 144 39.85 -4.88 3.46
N GLU A 145 39.93 -3.88 2.57
CA GLU A 145 41.20 -3.37 2.07
C GLU A 145 42.02 -2.68 3.18
N ALA A 146 41.37 -1.94 4.07
CA ALA A 146 42.03 -1.26 5.19
C ALA A 146 42.39 -2.19 6.36
N ARG A 147 41.73 -3.36 6.46
CA ARG A 147 41.85 -4.32 7.58
C ARG A 147 42.03 -5.76 7.07
N PRO A 148 43.17 -6.07 6.43
CA PRO A 148 43.45 -7.43 5.96
C PRO A 148 43.51 -8.45 7.11
N ASP A 149 43.81 -8.00 8.33
CA ASP A 149 43.78 -8.84 9.54
C ASP A 149 42.40 -9.45 9.82
N MET A 150 41.31 -8.78 9.44
CA MET A 150 39.95 -9.33 9.58
C MET A 150 39.71 -10.50 8.61
N ILE A 151 40.36 -10.49 7.45
CA ILE A 151 40.30 -11.59 6.48
C ILE A 151 41.12 -12.78 7.01
N GLU A 152 42.29 -12.54 7.58
CA GLU A 152 43.13 -13.60 8.16
C GLU A 152 42.45 -14.26 9.38
N GLN A 153 41.81 -13.47 10.24
CA GLN A 153 41.00 -13.98 11.36
C GLN A 153 39.85 -14.87 10.89
N ALA A 154 39.22 -14.53 9.76
CA ALA A 154 38.19 -15.36 9.14
C ALA A 154 38.67 -16.75 8.75
N HIS A 155 39.89 -16.84 8.22
CA HIS A 155 40.48 -18.08 7.77
C HIS A 155 40.99 -18.94 8.93
N ASN A 156 41.37 -18.30 10.05
CA ASN A 156 41.92 -18.96 11.23
C ASN A 156 40.87 -19.23 12.33
N GLY A 157 39.70 -18.58 12.26
CA GLY A 157 38.60 -18.75 13.20
C GLY A 157 37.85 -20.08 12.97
N SER A 158 37.62 -20.82 14.05
CA SER A 158 36.79 -22.04 14.03
C SER A 158 35.33 -21.71 13.75
N ASN A 159 34.75 -22.35 12.73
CA ASN A 159 33.33 -22.38 12.34
C ASN A 159 32.57 -21.02 12.31
N PRO A 160 32.35 -20.44 11.10
CA PRO A 160 31.52 -19.23 10.90
C PRO A 160 30.06 -19.35 11.36
N ALA A 161 29.62 -20.56 11.74
CA ALA A 161 28.24 -20.89 12.09
C ALA A 161 28.03 -21.14 13.59
N ASP A 162 29.06 -21.00 14.43
CA ASP A 162 28.93 -21.16 15.89
C ASP A 162 28.75 -19.79 16.57
N PRO A 163 27.53 -19.42 17.01
CA PRO A 163 27.26 -18.16 17.70
C PRO A 163 27.84 -18.14 19.12
N HIS A 164 28.38 -19.26 19.59
CA HIS A 164 28.87 -19.48 20.95
C HIS A 164 30.31 -20.00 20.98
N SER A 165 31.10 -19.74 19.94
CA SER A 165 32.55 -19.90 20.06
C SER A 165 33.06 -18.89 21.09
N ASP A 166 33.17 -19.40 22.32
CA ASP A 166 33.79 -18.79 23.49
C ASP A 166 35.22 -18.40 23.13
N HIS A 167 35.36 -17.19 22.57
CA HIS A 167 36.66 -16.58 22.33
C HIS A 167 37.29 -16.32 23.69
N GLY A 168 38.18 -17.24 24.06
CA GLY A 168 38.71 -17.44 25.40
C GLY A 168 39.05 -16.18 26.19
N THR A 169 38.51 -16.12 27.41
CA THR A 169 39.13 -15.75 28.71
C THR A 169 40.05 -14.53 28.80
N THR A 170 40.09 -13.65 27.79
CA THR A 170 40.71 -12.34 27.88
C THR A 170 39.61 -11.30 27.79
N HIS A 171 39.46 -10.57 28.89
CA HIS A 171 38.47 -9.51 29.12
C HIS A 171 38.71 -8.29 28.22
N ASP A 172 38.69 -8.45 26.90
CA ASP A 172 38.69 -7.31 25.96
C ASP A 172 37.24 -6.98 25.59
N HIS A 173 36.74 -5.88 26.14
CA HIS A 173 35.37 -5.38 25.98
C HIS A 173 35.02 -4.88 24.57
N ASN A 174 35.71 -5.37 23.53
CA ASN A 174 35.65 -4.87 22.15
C ASN A 174 35.23 -5.96 21.13
N HIS A 175 34.30 -6.84 21.49
CA HIS A 175 33.65 -7.79 20.56
C HIS A 175 32.93 -7.12 19.37
N ALA A 176 32.84 -5.79 19.35
CA ALA A 176 32.27 -5.00 18.25
C ALA A 176 33.07 -5.11 16.92
N HIS A 177 34.28 -5.66 16.94
CA HIS A 177 35.18 -5.68 15.77
C HIS A 177 35.45 -7.06 15.18
N ASP A 178 34.86 -8.13 15.74
CA ASP A 178 35.09 -9.48 15.21
C ASP A 178 34.43 -9.61 13.82
N MET A 179 35.08 -10.36 12.91
CA MET A 179 34.62 -10.59 11.53
C MET A 179 33.13 -10.97 11.48
N TYR A 180 32.69 -11.82 12.42
CA TYR A 180 31.30 -12.25 12.52
C TYR A 180 30.35 -11.07 12.72
N HIS A 181 30.67 -10.13 13.62
CA HIS A 181 29.81 -8.99 13.94
C HIS A 181 29.69 -8.02 12.77
N ILE A 182 30.82 -7.63 12.17
CA ILE A 182 30.83 -6.67 11.06
C ILE A 182 30.16 -7.24 9.81
N GLY A 183 30.48 -8.50 9.47
CA GLY A 183 29.85 -9.21 8.37
C GLY A 183 28.34 -9.32 8.53
N HIS A 184 27.89 -9.74 9.71
CA HIS A 184 26.47 -9.78 10.08
C HIS A 184 25.80 -8.41 9.93
N CYS A 185 26.45 -7.32 10.34
CA CYS A 185 25.91 -5.96 10.18
C CYS A 185 25.73 -5.59 8.70
N PHE A 186 26.70 -5.89 7.84
CA PHE A 186 26.56 -5.63 6.40
C PHE A 186 25.36 -6.38 5.80
N ASP A 187 25.20 -7.65 6.15
CA ASP A 187 24.06 -8.44 5.68
C ASP A 187 22.73 -7.90 6.23
N LEU A 188 22.66 -7.54 7.52
CA LEU A 188 21.45 -6.96 8.12
C LEU A 188 21.07 -5.63 7.45
N ILE A 189 22.03 -4.75 7.17
CA ILE A 189 21.78 -3.47 6.49
C ILE A 189 21.33 -3.71 5.06
N ARG A 190 21.99 -4.60 4.32
CA ARG A 190 21.60 -5.02 2.96
C ARG A 190 20.17 -5.57 2.93
N GLN A 191 19.81 -6.46 3.87
CA GLN A 191 18.45 -6.97 4.00
C GLN A 191 17.46 -5.86 4.31
N SER A 192 17.81 -4.92 5.17
CA SER A 192 16.96 -3.76 5.49
C SER A 192 16.71 -2.87 4.25
N ILE A 193 17.75 -2.56 3.49
CA ILE A 193 17.69 -1.76 2.25
C ILE A 193 16.83 -2.48 1.20
N THR A 194 17.00 -3.78 1.01
CA THR A 194 16.26 -4.54 -0.02
C THR A 194 14.82 -4.87 0.39
N CYS A 195 14.53 -4.95 1.68
CA CYS A 195 13.18 -5.21 2.21
C CYS A 195 12.25 -3.99 2.06
N LYS A 196 12.77 -2.78 2.29
CA LYS A 196 12.04 -1.52 2.10
C LYS A 196 12.87 -0.60 1.20
N PRO A 197 12.92 -0.89 -0.11
CA PRO A 197 13.79 -0.18 -1.03
C PRO A 197 13.31 1.27 -1.21
N ASP A 198 14.25 2.21 -1.13
CA ASP A 198 13.97 3.59 -1.52
C ASP A 198 13.82 3.68 -3.05
N LEU A 199 12.59 3.85 -3.51
CA LEU A 199 12.27 3.92 -4.94
C LEU A 199 12.34 5.35 -5.51
N THR A 200 12.94 6.29 -4.78
CA THR A 200 13.19 7.65 -5.26
C THR A 200 14.03 7.62 -6.54
N ILE A 201 13.66 8.46 -7.52
CA ILE A 201 14.38 8.55 -8.79
C ILE A 201 15.43 9.65 -8.70
N GLU A 202 16.68 9.25 -8.55
CA GLU A 202 17.83 10.15 -8.55
C GLU A 202 18.21 10.51 -9.99
N VAL A 203 18.11 11.81 -10.29
CA VAL A 203 18.39 12.33 -11.61
C VAL A 203 19.89 12.26 -11.89
N GLY A 204 20.28 11.63 -13.01
CA GLY A 204 21.68 11.52 -13.39
C GLY A 204 22.31 12.90 -13.62
N ASP A 205 23.49 13.09 -13.03
CA ASP A 205 24.33 14.28 -13.16
C ASP A 205 25.49 14.00 -14.14
N PRO A 206 25.47 14.63 -15.34
CA PRO A 206 26.52 14.48 -16.34
C PRO A 206 27.90 14.93 -15.87
N ALA A 207 27.99 15.86 -14.91
CA ALA A 207 29.27 16.39 -14.43
C ALA A 207 30.09 15.32 -13.69
N VAL A 208 29.41 14.38 -13.02
CA VAL A 208 30.04 13.26 -12.29
C VAL A 208 29.84 11.91 -12.98
N GLY A 209 29.11 11.87 -14.10
CA GLY A 209 28.83 10.64 -14.85
C GLY A 209 27.96 9.63 -14.09
N GLY A 210 27.18 10.08 -13.10
CA GLY A 210 26.47 9.22 -12.16
C GLY A 210 25.32 9.94 -11.44
N VAL A 211 25.02 9.54 -10.22
CA VAL A 211 24.08 10.22 -9.31
C VAL A 211 24.80 10.55 -8.01
N THR A 212 24.40 11.62 -7.33
CA THR A 212 25.02 12.03 -6.05
C THR A 212 24.21 11.60 -4.84
N GLY A 213 22.95 11.20 -5.01
CA GLY A 213 22.03 10.96 -3.90
C GLY A 213 21.53 12.21 -3.18
N PHE A 214 22.04 13.39 -3.54
CA PHE A 214 21.70 14.65 -2.89
C PHE A 214 20.92 15.58 -3.84
N GLY A 215 20.07 16.43 -3.26
CA GLY A 215 19.24 17.36 -4.02
C GLY A 215 18.00 16.74 -4.68
N THR A 216 17.75 15.44 -4.46
CA THR A 216 16.50 14.75 -4.83
C THR A 216 15.61 14.62 -3.60
N GLU A 217 14.30 14.81 -3.75
CA GLU A 217 13.34 14.65 -2.65
C GLU A 217 13.06 13.16 -2.39
N HIS A 218 13.26 12.71 -1.15
CA HIS A 218 12.94 11.36 -0.68
C HIS A 218 11.66 11.36 0.18
N ARG A 219 10.98 10.22 0.24
CA ARG A 219 9.79 10.01 1.07
C ARG A 219 10.15 9.31 2.38
N CYS A 220 10.65 10.09 3.33
CA CYS A 220 11.09 9.57 4.63
C CYS A 220 9.96 9.55 5.66
N VAL A 221 10.05 8.62 6.61
CA VAL A 221 9.31 8.71 7.88
C VAL A 221 9.70 9.98 8.64
N ASN A 222 8.75 10.57 9.36
CA ASN A 222 9.06 11.69 10.24
C ASN A 222 9.89 11.19 11.44
N TRP A 223 11.20 11.40 11.37
CA TRP A 223 12.14 10.91 12.37
C TRP A 223 11.86 11.45 13.77
N GLN A 224 11.48 12.72 13.89
CA GLN A 224 11.18 13.33 15.20
C GLN A 224 9.96 12.67 15.85
N GLN A 225 8.93 12.34 15.07
CA GLN A 225 7.76 11.65 15.60
C GLN A 225 8.12 10.25 16.09
N LEU A 226 8.95 9.51 15.35
CA LEU A 226 9.46 8.21 15.79
C LEU A 226 10.26 8.33 17.09
N MET A 227 11.19 9.28 17.18
CA MET A 227 12.00 9.49 18.38
C MET A 227 11.18 9.91 19.59
N ASN A 228 10.16 10.75 19.39
CA ASN A 228 9.24 11.12 20.46
C ASN A 228 8.48 9.88 20.97
N TRP A 229 7.95 9.05 20.06
CA TRP A 229 7.27 7.82 20.43
C TRP A 229 8.19 6.86 21.19
N MET A 230 9.44 6.68 20.75
CA MET A 230 10.42 5.83 21.44
C MET A 230 10.68 6.31 22.87
N ARG A 231 10.93 7.61 23.06
CA ARG A 231 11.15 8.20 24.39
C ARG A 231 9.97 8.01 25.34
N ASP A 232 8.75 7.99 24.81
CA ASP A 232 7.55 7.78 25.61
C ASP A 232 7.35 6.29 25.99
N ASN A 233 8.16 5.37 25.43
CA ASN A 233 8.01 3.92 25.55
C ASN A 233 9.30 3.14 25.90
N GLU A 234 10.40 3.82 26.30
CA GLU A 234 11.65 3.19 26.76
C GLU A 234 11.78 3.14 28.29
#